data_AF-A0A0A6V7R2-F1
#
_entry.id   AF-A0A0A6V7R2-F1
#
_cell.length_a   1.000
_cell.length_b   1.000
_cell.length_c   1.000
_cell.angle_alpha   90.00
_cell.angle_beta   90.00
_cell.angle_gamma   90.00
#
_symmetry.space_group_name_H-M   'P 1'
#
loop_
_entity.id
_entity.type
_entity.pdbx_description
1 polymer ?
#
loop_
_entity_poly.entity_id
_entity_poly.type
_entity_poly.pdbx_seq_one_letter_code
_entity_poly.pdbx_strand_id
1 'polypeptide(L)'
;MITTQGFTREAVNFADDEDIKLVVLREFDESDWEGKIKEIHLSINLLLISTPEISFLPANDIEKDKAIRAMNGEIISRQETNAKESYFYDSTGNKLGTFQDILSPIINRLERIAGEETKGEYLFDDVQHVDVNGVLVGMKGFNYSFSSYTIEEKSVIGVGEKIGLLLLKYIDGSQEKIIFDTDISKWAFEEDGKVVEKYKKC
;
A
#
# COMPACT_ATOMS: atom_id res chain seq x y z
N MET A 1 -41.69 -15.34 2.00
CA MET A 1 -41.95 -16.46 2.95
C MET A 1 -40.65 -17.22 3.17
N ILE A 2 -40.36 -17.67 4.39
CA ILE A 2 -39.14 -18.42 4.73
C ILE A 2 -39.52 -19.83 5.21
N THR A 3 -38.78 -20.85 4.79
CA THR A 3 -38.94 -22.25 5.23
C THR A 3 -37.58 -22.90 5.46
N THR A 4 -37.54 -23.96 6.27
CA THR A 4 -36.36 -24.81 6.44
C THR A 4 -36.45 -26.14 5.69
N GLN A 5 -37.61 -26.48 5.13
CA GLN A 5 -37.88 -27.78 4.49
C GLN A 5 -38.08 -27.68 2.96
N GLY A 6 -38.09 -26.47 2.42
CA GLY A 6 -38.45 -26.21 1.02
C GLY A 6 -39.95 -25.94 0.83
N PHE A 7 -40.35 -25.80 -0.43
CA PHE A 7 -41.73 -25.50 -0.84
C PHE A 7 -42.23 -26.55 -1.81
N THR A 8 -43.53 -26.84 -1.78
CA THR A 8 -44.18 -27.66 -2.81
C THR A 8 -44.25 -26.91 -4.13
N ARG A 9 -44.38 -27.62 -5.24
CA ARG A 9 -44.48 -27.01 -6.58
C ARG A 9 -45.67 -26.06 -6.69
N GLU A 10 -46.80 -26.43 -6.10
CA GLU A 10 -48.01 -25.62 -6.10
C GLU A 10 -47.81 -24.30 -5.34
N ALA A 11 -47.05 -24.34 -4.23
CA ALA A 11 -46.68 -23.14 -3.48
C ALA A 11 -45.72 -22.23 -4.25
N VAL A 12 -44.80 -22.81 -5.03
CA VAL A 12 -43.90 -22.05 -5.90
C VAL A 12 -44.68 -21.33 -7.01
N ASN A 13 -45.59 -22.04 -7.69
CA ASN A 13 -46.40 -21.44 -8.76
C ASN A 13 -47.27 -20.29 -8.25
N PHE A 14 -47.96 -20.49 -7.13
CA PHE A 14 -48.78 -19.44 -6.52
C PHE A 14 -47.94 -18.22 -6.12
N ALA A 15 -46.74 -18.45 -5.59
CA ALA A 15 -45.87 -17.37 -5.18
C ALA A 15 -45.31 -16.58 -6.37
N ASP A 16 -45.05 -17.24 -7.50
CA ASP A 16 -44.63 -16.58 -8.74
C ASP A 16 -45.76 -15.70 -9.31
N ASP A 17 -47.00 -16.21 -9.32
CA ASP A 17 -48.18 -15.48 -9.79
C ASP A 17 -48.48 -14.22 -8.94
N GLU A 18 -48.19 -14.27 -7.64
CA GLU A 18 -48.49 -13.19 -6.67
C GLU A 18 -47.26 -12.32 -6.32
N ASP A 19 -46.13 -12.48 -7.02
CA ASP A 19 -44.84 -11.82 -6.75
C ASP A 19 -44.37 -11.96 -5.28
N ILE A 20 -44.63 -13.14 -4.69
CA ILE A 20 -44.20 -13.50 -3.34
C ILE A 20 -42.83 -14.14 -3.40
N LYS A 21 -41.82 -13.50 -2.80
CA LYS A 21 -40.48 -14.09 -2.70
C LYS A 21 -40.43 -15.28 -1.75
N LEU A 22 -39.99 -16.42 -2.27
CA LEU A 22 -39.78 -17.65 -1.51
C LEU A 22 -38.30 -17.85 -1.19
N VAL A 23 -38.01 -18.12 0.08
CA VAL A 23 -36.65 -18.22 0.60
C VAL A 23 -36.52 -19.48 1.44
N VAL A 24 -35.43 -20.22 1.24
CA VAL A 24 -35.08 -21.40 2.03
C VAL A 24 -33.91 -21.04 2.93
N LEU A 25 -34.06 -21.34 4.23
CA LEU A 25 -32.99 -21.27 5.21
C LEU A 25 -32.57 -22.69 5.57
N ARG A 26 -31.34 -23.09 5.28
CA ARG A 26 -30.82 -24.42 5.63
C ARG A 26 -29.40 -24.35 6.19
N GLU A 27 -28.92 -25.47 6.71
CA GLU A 27 -27.52 -25.63 7.07
C GLU A 27 -26.61 -25.38 5.86
N PHE A 28 -25.51 -24.69 6.11
CA PHE A 28 -24.47 -24.42 5.12
C PHE A 28 -23.65 -25.69 4.87
N ASP A 29 -23.36 -25.99 3.61
CA ASP A 29 -22.52 -27.13 3.19
C ASP A 29 -21.30 -26.63 2.40
N GLU A 30 -20.19 -27.38 2.38
CA GLU A 30 -18.99 -26.98 1.63
C GLU A 30 -19.24 -26.82 0.13
N SER A 31 -20.20 -27.55 -0.45
CA SER A 31 -20.62 -27.36 -1.85
C SER A 31 -21.21 -25.96 -2.11
N ASP A 32 -21.69 -25.27 -1.08
CA ASP A 32 -22.20 -23.89 -1.22
C ASP A 32 -21.09 -22.86 -1.47
N TRP A 33 -19.82 -23.24 -1.32
CA TRP A 33 -18.68 -22.44 -1.76
C TRP A 33 -18.46 -22.48 -3.27
N GLU A 34 -19.13 -23.38 -4.01
CA GLU A 34 -18.95 -23.47 -5.45
C GLU A 34 -19.26 -22.12 -6.13
N GLY A 35 -18.29 -21.62 -6.89
CA GLY A 35 -18.37 -20.31 -7.55
C GLY A 35 -18.15 -19.09 -6.64
N LYS A 36 -17.82 -19.28 -5.35
CA LYS A 36 -17.56 -18.19 -4.40
C LYS A 36 -16.08 -18.09 -4.01
N ILE A 37 -15.63 -16.87 -3.78
CA ILE A 37 -14.27 -16.60 -3.27
C ILE A 37 -14.24 -16.90 -1.78
N LYS A 38 -13.54 -17.96 -1.39
CA LYS A 38 -13.28 -18.32 0.02
C LYS A 38 -12.11 -17.52 0.60
N GLU A 39 -11.04 -17.38 -0.19
CA GLU A 39 -9.78 -16.76 0.19
C GLU A 39 -9.12 -16.03 -0.98
N ILE A 40 -8.41 -14.95 -0.67
CA ILE A 40 -7.53 -14.22 -1.58
C ILE A 40 -6.12 -14.30 -0.99
N HIS A 41 -5.21 -14.89 -1.75
CA HIS A 41 -3.81 -15.02 -1.37
C HIS A 41 -3.04 -13.87 -2.02
N LEU A 42 -2.59 -12.93 -1.20
CA LEU A 42 -1.73 -11.83 -1.60
C LEU A 42 -0.27 -12.21 -1.35
N SER A 43 0.57 -12.03 -2.36
CA SER A 43 2.03 -12.12 -2.24
C SER A 43 2.62 -10.84 -2.79
N ILE A 44 3.34 -10.12 -1.94
CA ILE A 44 3.99 -8.85 -2.24
C ILE A 44 5.50 -9.09 -2.16
N ASN A 45 6.20 -8.80 -3.25
CA ASN A 45 7.66 -8.81 -3.30
C ASN A 45 8.11 -7.40 -3.70
N LEU A 46 8.72 -6.65 -2.78
CA LEU A 46 9.20 -5.29 -3.01
C LEU A 46 10.72 -5.27 -2.97
N LEU A 47 11.34 -4.59 -3.94
CA LEU A 47 12.76 -4.25 -3.93
C LEU A 47 12.93 -2.77 -3.58
N LEU A 48 13.44 -2.50 -2.39
CA LEU A 48 13.62 -1.18 -1.83
C LEU A 48 15.11 -0.84 -1.73
N ILE A 49 15.42 0.44 -1.63
CA ILE A 49 16.78 0.95 -1.38
C ILE A 49 16.84 1.63 -0.02
N SER A 50 18.01 1.61 0.61
CA SER A 50 18.29 2.44 1.78
C SER A 50 18.30 3.92 1.40
N THR A 51 18.29 4.81 2.40
CA THR A 51 18.56 6.23 2.18
C THR A 51 19.91 6.38 1.44
N PRO A 52 19.94 6.97 0.24
CA PRO A 52 21.19 7.13 -0.49
C PRO A 52 22.16 8.07 0.22
N GLU A 53 23.44 7.73 0.19
CA GLU A 53 24.53 8.62 0.57
C GLU A 53 25.01 9.34 -0.69
N ILE A 54 25.09 10.68 -0.62
CA ILE A 54 25.49 11.52 -1.74
C ILE A 54 26.67 12.39 -1.30
N SER A 55 27.73 12.37 -2.09
CA SER A 55 28.89 13.24 -1.92
C SER A 55 29.08 14.06 -3.18
N PHE A 56 28.78 15.35 -3.10
CA PHE A 56 28.87 16.25 -4.25
C PHE A 56 30.31 16.47 -4.69
N LEU A 57 30.50 16.53 -6.01
CA LEU A 57 31.78 16.76 -6.66
C LEU A 57 31.85 18.22 -7.12
N PRO A 58 32.74 19.05 -6.54
CA PRO A 58 32.91 20.43 -6.98
C PRO A 58 33.32 20.50 -8.45
N ALA A 59 32.87 21.54 -9.14
CA ALA A 59 33.11 21.70 -10.58
C ALA A 59 34.59 21.91 -10.92
N ASN A 60 35.34 22.58 -10.03
CA ASN A 60 36.77 22.87 -10.17
C ASN A 60 37.38 23.20 -8.80
N ASP A 61 38.69 23.47 -8.75
CA ASP A 61 39.40 23.79 -7.51
C ASP A 61 38.90 25.07 -6.83
N ILE A 62 38.38 26.04 -7.59
CA ILE A 62 37.81 27.28 -7.03
C ILE A 62 36.51 26.98 -6.28
N GLU A 63 35.60 26.20 -6.87
CA GLU A 63 34.36 25.78 -6.21
C GLU A 63 34.64 24.84 -5.03
N LYS A 64 35.69 24.02 -5.11
CA LYS A 64 36.14 23.20 -3.99
C LYS A 64 36.61 24.06 -2.81
N ASP A 65 37.46 25.05 -3.05
CA ASP A 65 37.91 25.98 -2.02
C ASP A 65 36.75 26.79 -1.44
N LYS A 66 35.77 27.15 -2.28
CA LYS A 66 34.54 27.83 -1.88
C LYS A 66 33.72 26.97 -0.92
N ALA A 67 33.53 25.69 -1.22
CA ALA A 67 32.85 24.73 -0.35
C ALA A 67 33.56 24.57 0.99
N ILE A 68 34.88 24.38 0.98
CA ILE A 68 35.68 24.22 2.19
C ILE A 68 35.57 25.45 3.10
N ARG A 69 35.63 26.65 2.53
CA ARG A 69 35.45 27.90 3.29
C ARG A 69 34.04 28.04 3.85
N ALA A 70 33.01 27.68 3.08
CA ALA A 70 31.62 27.72 3.52
C ALA A 70 31.35 26.75 4.68
N MET A 71 32.10 25.66 4.76
CA MET A 71 32.08 24.72 5.88
C MET A 71 33.05 25.10 7.02
N ASN A 72 33.57 26.34 7.04
CA ASN A 72 34.55 26.81 8.03
C ASN A 72 35.82 25.95 8.15
N GLY A 73 36.22 25.28 7.06
CA GLY A 73 37.37 24.36 7.06
C GLY A 73 37.10 23.01 7.72
N GLU A 74 35.90 22.78 8.26
CA GLU A 74 35.48 21.47 8.71
C GLU A 74 34.99 20.67 7.50
N ILE A 75 35.64 19.55 7.22
CA ILE A 75 35.09 18.54 6.31
C ILE A 75 34.04 17.80 7.12
N ILE A 76 32.81 18.30 7.11
CA ILE A 76 31.76 17.81 7.99
C ILE A 76 31.51 16.32 7.71
N SER A 77 31.39 15.55 8.80
CA SER A 77 30.82 14.21 8.85
C SER A 77 29.46 14.18 8.15
N ARG A 78 29.13 13.06 7.49
CA ARG A 78 27.81 12.74 6.91
C ARG A 78 26.66 13.53 7.54
N GLN A 79 25.97 14.35 6.74
CA GLN A 79 24.78 15.08 7.16
C GLN A 79 23.54 14.44 6.55
N GLU A 80 22.47 14.37 7.35
CA GLU A 80 21.14 14.08 6.83
C GLU A 80 20.50 15.36 6.34
N THR A 81 19.86 15.30 5.17
CA THR A 81 19.14 16.43 4.60
C THR A 81 17.76 16.03 4.11
N ASN A 82 16.81 16.96 4.19
CA ASN A 82 15.48 16.76 3.62
C ASN A 82 15.51 17.07 2.12
N ALA A 83 15.40 16.03 1.29
CA ALA A 83 15.47 16.17 -0.16
C ALA A 83 14.31 16.99 -0.77
N LYS A 84 13.19 17.17 -0.05
CA LYS A 84 12.06 18.01 -0.49
C LYS A 84 12.24 19.49 -0.18
N GLU A 85 13.10 19.80 0.77
CA GLU A 85 13.35 21.17 1.26
C GLU A 85 14.72 21.69 0.83
N SER A 86 15.56 20.82 0.25
CA SER A 86 16.85 21.16 -0.34
C SER A 86 16.73 21.33 -1.84
N TYR A 87 17.43 22.31 -2.40
CA TYR A 87 17.28 22.71 -3.80
C TYR A 87 18.61 22.72 -4.54
N PHE A 88 18.54 22.44 -5.83
CA PHE A 88 19.54 22.87 -6.80
C PHE A 88 19.20 24.25 -7.33
N TYR A 89 20.24 24.99 -7.68
CA TYR A 89 20.17 26.35 -8.16
C TYR A 89 20.93 26.51 -9.47
N ASP A 90 20.55 27.53 -10.25
CA ASP A 90 21.39 28.04 -11.33
C ASP A 90 22.52 28.93 -10.81
N SER A 91 23.39 29.39 -11.70
CA SER A 91 24.53 30.27 -11.36
C SER A 91 24.13 31.65 -10.83
N THR A 92 22.86 32.05 -10.99
CA THR A 92 22.31 33.31 -10.50
C THR A 92 21.54 33.15 -9.19
N GLY A 93 21.39 31.91 -8.69
CA GLY A 93 20.70 31.59 -7.45
C GLY A 93 19.20 31.35 -7.58
N ASN A 94 18.66 31.19 -8.79
CA ASN A 94 17.27 30.76 -8.94
C ASN A 94 17.14 29.26 -8.70
N LYS A 95 16.06 28.85 -8.05
CA LYS A 95 15.75 27.43 -7.79
C LYS A 95 15.41 26.71 -9.09
N LEU A 96 16.11 25.61 -9.36
CA LEU A 96 15.84 24.73 -10.51
C LEU A 96 14.88 23.59 -10.15
N GLY A 97 15.03 23.04 -8.95
CA GLY A 97 14.23 21.92 -8.45
C GLY A 97 14.74 21.42 -7.11
N THR A 98 13.94 20.62 -6.43
CA THR A 98 14.39 20.01 -5.16
C THR A 98 15.41 18.90 -5.43
N PHE A 99 16.16 18.51 -4.39
CA PHE A 99 17.03 17.34 -4.47
C PHE A 99 16.22 16.09 -4.84
N GLN A 100 15.00 15.96 -4.31
CA GLN A 100 14.12 14.86 -4.68
C GLN A 100 13.81 14.87 -6.18
N ASP A 101 13.40 16.01 -6.74
CA ASP A 101 13.00 16.11 -8.15
C ASP A 101 14.14 15.77 -9.10
N ILE A 102 15.36 16.20 -8.77
CA ILE A 102 16.53 16.04 -9.64
C ILE A 102 17.23 14.69 -9.42
N LEU A 103 17.46 14.29 -8.17
CA LEU A 103 18.21 13.06 -7.87
C LEU A 103 17.36 11.81 -8.02
N SER A 104 16.06 11.83 -7.68
CA SER A 104 15.24 10.61 -7.69
C SER A 104 15.16 9.96 -9.08
N PRO A 105 14.95 10.68 -10.19
CA PRO A 105 14.98 10.08 -11.52
C PRO A 105 16.33 9.45 -11.88
N ILE A 106 17.44 10.00 -11.37
CA ILE A 106 18.78 9.46 -11.60
C ILE A 106 18.96 8.17 -10.79
N ILE A 107 18.75 8.24 -9.47
CA ILE A 107 18.92 7.10 -8.55
C ILE A 107 17.97 5.95 -8.90
N ASN A 108 16.74 6.25 -9.34
CA ASN A 108 15.76 5.22 -9.70
C ASN A 108 16.09 4.45 -10.99
N ARG A 109 17.02 4.94 -11.82
CA ARG A 109 17.48 4.23 -13.03
C ARG A 109 18.68 3.34 -12.77
N LEU A 110 19.31 3.46 -11.60
CA LEU A 110 20.47 2.65 -11.24
C LEU A 110 20.06 1.20 -10.97
N GLU A 111 20.94 0.27 -11.31
CA GLU A 111 20.73 -1.15 -11.05
C GLU A 111 20.56 -1.40 -9.54
N ARG A 112 19.68 -2.34 -9.20
CA ARG A 112 19.37 -2.71 -7.81
C ARG A 112 19.55 -4.20 -7.65
N ILE A 113 20.52 -4.59 -6.84
CA ILE A 113 20.81 -5.99 -6.53
C ILE A 113 20.59 -6.19 -5.04
N ALA A 114 19.65 -7.06 -4.69
CA ALA A 114 19.28 -7.30 -3.29
C ALA A 114 20.47 -7.85 -2.49
N GLY A 115 20.72 -7.26 -1.31
CA GLY A 115 21.84 -7.64 -0.45
C GLY A 115 23.18 -7.04 -0.83
N GLU A 116 23.25 -6.27 -1.93
CA GLU A 116 24.47 -5.61 -2.38
C GLU A 116 24.39 -4.09 -2.24
N GLU A 117 25.56 -3.48 -2.02
CA GLU A 117 25.74 -2.03 -2.08
C GLU A 117 25.96 -1.61 -3.53
N THR A 118 25.10 -0.72 -4.02
CA THR A 118 25.28 -0.05 -5.29
C THR A 118 26.02 1.26 -5.05
N LYS A 119 27.14 1.47 -5.74
CA LYS A 119 27.94 2.70 -5.66
C LYS A 119 28.41 3.15 -7.04
N GLY A 120 28.66 4.44 -7.18
CA GLY A 120 29.16 5.00 -8.42
C GLY A 120 29.28 6.51 -8.39
N GLU A 121 29.55 7.05 -9.57
CA GLU A 121 29.67 8.49 -9.82
C GLU A 121 28.66 8.87 -10.92
N TYR A 122 27.99 10.00 -10.74
CA TYR A 122 27.14 10.60 -11.77
C TYR A 122 27.62 12.03 -12.05
N LEU A 123 27.80 12.35 -13.33
CA LEU A 123 28.14 13.69 -13.80
C LEU A 123 26.90 14.35 -14.42
N PHE A 124 26.65 15.60 -14.05
CA PHE A 124 25.61 16.40 -14.67
C PHE A 124 26.06 16.86 -16.06
N ASP A 125 25.10 17.07 -16.96
CA ASP A 125 25.38 17.65 -18.29
C ASP A 125 25.90 19.09 -18.17
N ASP A 126 25.33 19.85 -17.22
CA ASP A 126 25.72 21.22 -16.88
C ASP A 126 25.99 21.35 -15.37
N VAL A 127 26.89 22.28 -15.00
CA VAL A 127 27.21 22.57 -13.60
C VAL A 127 25.96 23.01 -12.85
N GLN A 128 25.60 22.26 -11.82
CA GLN A 128 24.49 22.56 -10.92
C GLN A 128 25.01 23.25 -9.66
N HIS A 129 24.26 24.17 -9.07
CA HIS A 129 24.69 24.82 -7.83
C HIS A 129 23.91 24.28 -6.64
N VAL A 130 24.57 24.12 -5.51
CA VAL A 130 23.95 23.73 -4.23
C VAL A 130 24.32 24.76 -3.17
N ASP A 131 23.40 25.01 -2.24
CA ASP A 131 23.65 25.88 -1.11
C ASP A 131 24.41 25.12 -0.02
N VAL A 132 25.61 25.60 0.30
CA VAL A 132 26.45 25.14 1.40
C VAL A 132 26.55 26.28 2.40
N ASN A 133 25.81 26.21 3.51
CA ASN A 133 25.82 27.21 4.59
C ASN A 133 25.64 28.68 4.12
N GLY A 134 24.75 28.93 3.16
CA GLY A 134 24.48 30.25 2.59
C GLY A 134 25.40 30.61 1.42
N VAL A 135 26.25 29.69 0.98
CA VAL A 135 27.17 29.89 -0.16
C VAL A 135 26.79 28.92 -1.28
N LEU A 136 26.40 29.45 -2.43
CA LEU A 136 26.16 28.65 -3.62
C LEU A 136 27.47 28.10 -4.18
N VAL A 137 27.59 26.79 -4.27
CA VAL A 137 28.77 26.10 -4.79
C VAL A 137 28.41 25.32 -6.04
N GLY A 138 29.21 25.49 -7.09
CA GLY A 138 29.06 24.77 -8.36
C GLY A 138 29.57 23.33 -8.27
N MET A 139 28.71 22.38 -8.63
CA MET A 139 28.93 20.94 -8.61
C MET A 139 28.84 20.38 -10.04
N LYS A 140 29.84 19.59 -10.44
CA LYS A 140 29.83 18.87 -11.72
C LYS A 140 29.10 17.53 -11.65
N GLY A 141 28.83 17.03 -10.46
CA GLY A 141 28.28 15.70 -10.25
C GLY A 141 28.25 15.30 -8.78
N PHE A 142 28.08 14.01 -8.53
CA PHE A 142 28.12 13.43 -7.21
C PHE A 142 28.53 11.96 -7.24
N ASN A 143 29.18 11.51 -6.17
CA ASN A 143 29.28 10.10 -5.83
C ASN A 143 28.04 9.67 -5.06
N TYR A 144 27.60 8.44 -5.27
CA TYR A 144 26.47 7.86 -4.55
C TYR A 144 26.79 6.47 -3.99
N SER A 145 26.13 6.11 -2.90
CA SER A 145 25.96 4.72 -2.49
C SER A 145 24.59 4.46 -1.85
N PHE A 146 24.04 3.27 -2.05
CA PHE A 146 22.85 2.77 -1.35
C PHE A 146 22.84 1.24 -1.35
N SER A 147 22.21 0.63 -0.36
CA SER A 147 21.99 -0.82 -0.31
C SER A 147 20.57 -1.14 -0.77
N SER A 148 20.40 -2.25 -1.49
CA SER A 148 19.06 -2.74 -1.86
C SER A 148 18.63 -3.92 -0.98
N TYR A 149 17.35 -3.97 -0.62
CA TYR A 149 16.78 -5.05 0.19
C TYR A 149 15.39 -5.44 -0.30
N THR A 150 15.04 -6.70 -0.08
CA THR A 150 13.74 -7.25 -0.48
C THR A 150 12.82 -7.34 0.73
N ILE A 151 11.57 -6.94 0.56
CA ILE A 151 10.48 -7.27 1.49
C ILE A 151 9.58 -8.28 0.79
N GLU A 152 9.44 -9.45 1.41
CA GLU A 152 8.46 -10.46 1.02
C GLU A 152 7.36 -10.50 2.06
N GLU A 153 6.12 -10.25 1.65
CA GLU A 153 4.95 -10.32 2.52
C GLU A 153 3.90 -11.21 1.88
N LYS A 154 3.39 -12.16 2.66
CA LYS A 154 2.27 -13.01 2.27
C LYS A 154 1.11 -12.75 3.20
N SER A 155 -0.06 -12.52 2.64
CA SER A 155 -1.28 -12.31 3.39
C SER A 155 -2.42 -13.09 2.76
N VAL A 156 -3.29 -13.65 3.59
CA VAL A 156 -4.50 -14.33 3.14
C VAL A 156 -5.68 -13.52 3.63
N ILE A 157 -6.40 -12.91 2.68
CA ILE A 157 -7.67 -12.22 2.95
C ILE A 157 -8.78 -13.20 2.63
N GLY A 158 -9.30 -13.87 3.65
CA GLY A 158 -10.44 -14.78 3.52
C GLY A 158 -11.58 -14.41 4.44
N VAL A 159 -12.58 -15.26 4.49
CA VAL A 159 -13.63 -15.23 5.52
C VAL A 159 -13.08 -15.44 6.94
N GLY A 160 -11.80 -15.78 7.11
CA GLY A 160 -11.16 -16.05 8.41
C GLY A 160 -11.58 -17.41 8.98
N GLU A 161 -11.52 -17.59 10.31
CA GLU A 161 -12.09 -18.75 11.03
C GLU A 161 -13.64 -18.78 11.03
N LYS A 162 -14.31 -17.93 10.23
CA LYS A 162 -15.77 -17.85 10.26
C LYS A 162 -16.38 -19.14 9.72
N ILE A 163 -17.12 -19.81 10.59
CA ILE A 163 -17.83 -21.04 10.27
C ILE A 163 -19.16 -20.63 9.64
N GLY A 164 -19.34 -20.91 8.34
CA GLY A 164 -20.64 -20.78 7.69
C GLY A 164 -21.60 -21.77 8.34
N LEU A 165 -22.67 -21.28 8.97
CA LEU A 165 -23.63 -22.12 9.69
C LEU A 165 -24.91 -22.31 8.89
N LEU A 166 -25.40 -21.25 8.27
CA LEU A 166 -26.66 -21.28 7.53
C LEU A 166 -26.51 -20.62 6.16
N LEU A 167 -27.26 -21.11 5.19
CA LEU A 167 -27.48 -20.48 3.90
C LEU A 167 -28.94 -20.04 3.82
N LEU A 168 -29.16 -18.75 3.58
CA LEU A 168 -30.45 -18.21 3.19
C LEU A 168 -30.44 -18.02 1.66
N LYS A 169 -31.25 -18.79 0.93
CA LYS A 169 -31.26 -18.79 -0.55
C LYS A 169 -32.67 -18.60 -1.10
N TYR A 170 -32.82 -17.70 -2.06
CA TYR A 170 -34.08 -17.53 -2.79
C TYR A 170 -34.27 -18.70 -3.75
N ILE A 171 -35.52 -19.18 -3.91
CA ILE A 171 -35.82 -20.31 -4.80
C ILE A 171 -35.46 -20.00 -6.26
N ASP A 172 -35.65 -18.76 -6.69
CA ASP A 172 -35.31 -18.30 -8.04
C ASP A 172 -33.79 -18.16 -8.28
N GLY A 173 -32.97 -18.39 -7.25
CA GLY A 173 -31.50 -18.27 -7.30
C GLY A 173 -30.99 -16.84 -7.43
N SER A 174 -31.86 -15.83 -7.38
CA SER A 174 -31.50 -14.42 -7.58
C SER A 174 -30.61 -13.87 -6.47
N GLN A 175 -30.74 -14.40 -5.25
CA GLN A 175 -30.03 -13.97 -4.08
C GLN A 175 -29.72 -15.14 -3.14
N GLU A 176 -28.56 -15.06 -2.51
CA GLU A 176 -28.16 -15.94 -1.43
C GLU A 176 -27.31 -15.18 -0.40
N LYS A 177 -27.39 -15.61 0.86
CA LYS A 177 -26.61 -15.07 1.96
C LYS A 177 -26.14 -16.20 2.87
N ILE A 178 -24.82 -16.31 3.02
CA ILE A 178 -24.20 -17.15 4.05
C ILE A 178 -24.28 -16.40 5.37
N ILE A 179 -24.76 -17.06 6.42
CA ILE A 179 -24.81 -16.56 7.78
C ILE A 179 -23.74 -17.29 8.58
N PHE A 180 -22.79 -16.53 9.12
CA PHE A 180 -21.68 -17.06 9.88
C PHE A 180 -22.01 -17.13 11.37
N ASP A 181 -21.30 -17.98 12.11
CA ASP A 181 -21.28 -18.01 13.57
C ASP A 181 -21.11 -16.63 14.22
N THR A 182 -20.24 -15.80 13.63
CA THR A 182 -19.98 -14.42 14.06
C THR A 182 -21.14 -13.46 13.80
N ASP A 183 -22.08 -13.79 12.91
CA ASP A 183 -23.31 -13.02 12.72
C ASP A 183 -24.34 -13.37 13.79
N ILE A 184 -24.50 -14.67 14.08
CA ILE A 184 -25.41 -15.15 15.12
C ILE A 184 -24.97 -14.69 16.51
N SER A 185 -23.66 -14.67 16.79
CA SER A 185 -23.14 -14.25 18.09
C SER A 185 -23.50 -12.81 18.46
N LYS A 186 -23.74 -11.95 17.46
CA LYS A 186 -24.18 -10.55 17.62
C LYS A 186 -25.67 -10.43 17.87
N TRP A 187 -26.46 -11.47 17.66
CA TRP A 187 -27.90 -11.45 17.86
C TRP A 187 -28.29 -11.88 19.27
N ALA A 188 -29.35 -11.27 19.78
CA ALA A 188 -30.08 -11.66 20.97
C ALA A 188 -31.58 -11.72 20.63
N PHE A 189 -32.34 -12.42 21.48
CA PHE A 189 -33.78 -12.50 21.35
C PHE A 189 -34.42 -11.71 22.49
N GLU A 190 -35.36 -10.83 22.17
CA GLU A 190 -36.25 -10.22 23.15
C GLU A 190 -37.28 -11.26 23.65
N GLU A 191 -37.99 -10.94 24.75
CA GLU A 191 -38.98 -11.86 25.36
C GLU A 191 -40.13 -12.24 24.40
N ASP A 192 -40.40 -11.41 23.39
CA ASP A 192 -41.39 -11.64 22.35
C ASP A 192 -40.85 -12.46 21.16
N GLY A 193 -39.59 -12.91 21.21
CA GLY A 193 -38.91 -13.67 20.17
C GLY A 193 -38.32 -12.82 19.05
N LYS A 194 -38.35 -11.48 19.15
CA LYS A 194 -37.74 -10.60 18.16
C LYS A 194 -36.22 -10.63 18.23
N VAL A 195 -35.57 -10.73 17.07
CA VAL A 195 -34.11 -10.71 16.95
C VAL A 195 -33.60 -9.26 17.01
N VAL A 196 -32.66 -8.99 17.91
CA VAL A 196 -31.99 -7.68 18.08
C VAL A 196 -30.47 -7.82 18.09
N GLU A 197 -29.75 -6.76 17.72
CA GLU A 197 -28.28 -6.73 17.83
C GLU A 197 -27.84 -6.36 19.25
N LYS A 198 -26.99 -7.21 19.86
CA LYS A 198 -26.47 -7.04 21.22
C LYS A 198 -25.73 -5.72 21.48
N TYR A 199 -25.15 -5.10 20.44
CA TYR A 199 -24.23 -3.96 20.58
C TYR A 199 -24.69 -2.69 19.86
N LYS A 200 -25.97 -2.56 19.52
CA LYS A 200 -26.51 -1.24 19.14
C LYS A 200 -26.58 -0.35 20.38
N LYS A 201 -25.48 0.34 20.69
CA LYS A 201 -25.56 1.58 21.46
C LYS A 201 -26.27 2.61 20.57
N CYS A 202 -27.48 3.01 20.98
CA CYS A 202 -28.07 4.26 20.55
C CYS A 202 -27.20 5.45 20.97
#